data_AF-A0A2E2TUU0-F1
#
_entry.id   AF-A0A2E2TUU0-F1
#
_cell.length_a   1.000
_cell.length_b   1.000
_cell.length_c   1.000
_cell.angle_alpha   90.00
_cell.angle_beta   90.00
_cell.angle_gamma   90.00
#
_symmetry.space_group_name_H-M   'P 1'
#
loop_
_entity.id
_entity.type
_entity.pdbx_description
1 polymer ?
#
loop_
_entity_poly.entity_id
_entity_poly.type
_entity_poly.pdbx_seq_one_letter_code
_entity_poly.pdbx_strand_id
1 'polypeptide(L)'
;MNHKTPFGPLHPPEKIEQKRVDAVHRALRWCETILSSTLWTPIIVGNSISLQRTINEQTIELFPLEAAYVDLGMKSRFAADHLPIHLNNSNACVRSTHSRPRPLHTDMIASMMLLLGRNEFNPAAVPRTLHSILTAEQRTSLPPPPPARQPYVPGRPSTSGREFLPESRILGLTRQNPNTIFTIQFEKRDGTLRNMTARIGVWNDVNGDENNTRVAEEAMSYNPADYNLKAVFDMENSQYRTIATDRVTMIAIGESTYRTTSYNE
;
A
#
# COMPACT_ATOMS: atom_id res chain seq x y z
N MET A 1 24.40 0.12 -19.16
CA MET A 1 24.14 0.14 -20.63
C MET A 1 23.08 1.20 -20.91
N ASN A 2 23.20 1.95 -22.01
CA ASN A 2 22.17 2.89 -22.44
C ASN A 2 21.11 2.12 -23.23
N HIS A 3 19.89 2.03 -22.72
CA HIS A 3 18.82 1.33 -23.42
C HIS A 3 17.95 2.36 -24.13
N LYS A 4 17.99 2.33 -25.47
CA LYS A 4 17.04 3.09 -26.28
C LYS A 4 15.66 2.46 -26.13
N THR A 5 14.71 3.22 -25.60
CA THR A 5 13.30 2.82 -25.54
C THR A 5 12.51 3.70 -26.52
N PRO A 6 11.37 3.23 -27.02
CA PRO A 6 10.51 4.01 -27.90
C PRO A 6 9.98 5.29 -27.24
N PHE A 7 10.01 5.37 -25.91
CA PHE A 7 9.52 6.54 -25.16
C PHE A 7 10.63 7.48 -24.69
N GLY A 8 11.89 7.20 -25.05
CA GLY A 8 13.07 7.99 -24.65
C GLY A 8 14.21 7.13 -24.11
N PRO A 9 15.35 7.75 -23.76
CA PRO A 9 16.50 7.04 -23.22
C PRO A 9 16.23 6.54 -21.79
N LEU A 10 16.59 5.29 -21.50
CA LEU A 10 16.56 4.72 -20.16
C LEU A 10 17.98 4.30 -19.74
N HIS A 11 18.44 4.84 -18.62
CA HIS A 11 19.74 4.54 -18.03
C HIS A 11 19.55 3.94 -16.63
N PRO A 12 19.35 2.62 -16.52
CA PRO A 12 19.19 1.96 -15.24
C PRO A 12 20.43 2.13 -14.34
N PRO A 13 20.26 2.32 -13.01
CA PRO A 13 21.37 2.32 -12.07
C PRO A 13 22.07 0.95 -12.02
N GLU A 14 23.39 0.94 -11.83
CA GLU A 14 24.21 -0.30 -11.83
C GLU A 14 23.83 -1.30 -10.72
N LYS A 15 23.21 -0.82 -9.63
CA LYS A 15 22.86 -1.64 -8.46
C LYS A 15 21.52 -2.37 -8.58
N ILE A 16 20.81 -2.27 -9.70
CA ILE A 16 19.49 -2.90 -9.87
C ILE A 16 19.64 -4.28 -10.49
N GLU A 17 18.90 -5.25 -9.94
CA GLU A 17 18.81 -6.60 -10.48
C GLU A 17 18.43 -6.59 -11.96
N GLN A 18 19.23 -7.26 -12.79
CA GLN A 18 19.01 -7.32 -14.24
C GLN A 18 17.60 -7.83 -14.60
N LYS A 19 17.07 -8.79 -13.83
CA LYS A 19 15.70 -9.31 -14.00
C LYS A 19 14.63 -8.21 -13.93
N ARG A 20 14.82 -7.22 -13.06
CA ARG A 20 13.90 -6.08 -12.93
C ARG A 20 14.02 -5.13 -14.12
N VAL A 21 15.24 -4.86 -14.56
CA VAL A 21 15.53 -4.07 -15.77
C VAL A 21 14.89 -4.72 -17.00
N ASP A 22 15.06 -6.03 -17.17
CA ASP A 22 14.46 -6.78 -18.28
C ASP A 22 12.93 -6.76 -18.25
N ALA A 23 12.33 -6.85 -17.06
CA ALA A 23 10.89 -6.76 -16.88
C ALA A 23 10.33 -5.38 -17.29
N VAL A 24 11.00 -4.30 -16.89
CA VAL A 24 10.66 -2.92 -17.29
C VAL A 24 10.79 -2.77 -18.82
N HIS A 25 11.87 -3.26 -19.41
CA HIS A 25 12.03 -3.22 -20.87
C HIS A 25 10.96 -3.98 -21.63
N ARG A 26 10.60 -5.18 -21.15
CA ARG A 26 9.51 -5.97 -21.72
C ARG A 26 8.18 -5.21 -21.66
N ALA A 27 7.89 -4.56 -20.54
CA ALA A 27 6.68 -3.75 -20.39
C ALA A 27 6.67 -2.53 -21.32
N LEU A 28 7.78 -1.81 -21.46
CA LEU A 28 7.88 -0.69 -22.41
C LEU A 28 7.71 -1.15 -23.86
N ARG A 29 8.30 -2.29 -24.26
CA ARG A 29 8.04 -2.87 -25.59
C ARG A 29 6.57 -3.22 -25.78
N TRP A 30 5.91 -3.70 -24.74
CA TRP A 30 4.48 -3.97 -24.82
C TRP A 30 3.66 -2.68 -25.02
N CYS A 31 3.99 -1.60 -24.32
CA CYS A 31 3.39 -0.28 -24.56
C CYS A 31 3.54 0.15 -26.03
N GLU A 32 4.72 -0.04 -26.63
CA GLU A 32 4.96 0.25 -28.06
C GLU A 32 4.09 -0.60 -28.99
N THR A 33 3.99 -1.92 -28.73
CA THR A 33 3.06 -2.78 -29.47
C THR A 33 1.62 -2.29 -29.36
N ILE A 34 1.16 -1.92 -28.16
CA ILE A 34 -0.21 -1.44 -27.93
C ILE A 34 -0.45 -0.13 -28.69
N LEU A 35 0.51 0.80 -28.64
CA LEU A 35 0.42 2.11 -29.29
C LEU A 35 0.07 1.99 -30.78
N SER A 36 0.67 1.02 -31.49
CA SER A 36 0.40 0.77 -32.91
C SER A 36 -1.06 0.42 -33.26
N SER A 37 -1.86 0.02 -32.27
CA SER A 37 -3.21 -0.53 -32.46
C SER A 37 -4.29 0.22 -31.65
N THR A 38 -3.95 1.40 -31.14
CA THR A 38 -4.82 2.17 -30.23
C THR A 38 -4.95 3.63 -30.62
N LEU A 39 -5.90 4.32 -30.01
CA LEU A 39 -6.22 5.73 -30.27
C LEU A 39 -5.34 6.71 -29.45
N TRP A 40 -4.18 6.27 -28.99
CA TRP A 40 -3.25 7.11 -28.24
C TRP A 40 -2.38 7.91 -29.19
N THR A 41 -2.26 9.22 -28.95
CA THR A 41 -1.41 10.12 -29.72
C THR A 41 -0.11 10.35 -28.96
N PRO A 42 1.06 10.04 -29.53
CA PRO A 42 2.34 10.33 -28.91
C PRO A 42 2.64 11.85 -28.94
N ILE A 43 3.08 12.40 -27.82
CA ILE A 43 3.49 13.80 -27.67
C ILE A 43 4.94 13.85 -27.18
N ILE A 44 5.76 14.66 -27.85
CA ILE A 44 7.16 14.85 -27.46
C ILE A 44 7.22 15.86 -26.32
N VAL A 45 7.76 15.44 -25.18
CA VAL A 45 7.96 16.27 -23.98
C VAL A 45 9.44 16.21 -23.60
N GLY A 46 10.20 17.21 -24.05
CA GLY A 46 11.66 17.23 -23.91
C GLY A 46 12.30 16.04 -24.62
N ASN A 47 13.01 15.18 -23.87
CA ASN A 47 13.65 13.97 -24.39
C ASN A 47 12.80 12.69 -24.20
N SER A 48 11.51 12.84 -23.88
CA SER A 48 10.60 11.73 -23.59
C SER A 48 9.33 11.83 -24.42
N ILE A 49 8.61 10.71 -24.55
CA ILE A 49 7.31 10.66 -25.20
C ILE A 49 6.24 10.35 -24.15
N SER A 50 5.24 11.22 -24.07
CA SER A 50 3.97 10.95 -23.39
C SER A 50 2.92 10.49 -24.38
N LEU A 51 1.86 9.86 -23.89
CA LEU A 51 0.76 9.37 -24.71
C LEU A 51 -0.52 10.06 -24.28
N GLN A 52 -1.16 10.79 -25.19
CA GLN A 52 -2.37 11.55 -24.91
C GLN A 52 -3.59 10.95 -25.61
N ARG A 53 -4.75 10.99 -24.96
CA ARG A 53 -6.04 10.68 -25.56
C ARG A 53 -7.13 11.53 -24.94
N THR A 54 -8.11 11.94 -25.75
CA THR A 54 -9.33 12.59 -25.27
C THR A 54 -10.49 11.60 -25.26
N ILE A 55 -11.20 11.50 -24.12
CA ILE A 55 -12.39 10.66 -23.93
C ILE A 55 -13.44 11.53 -23.24
N ASN A 56 -14.62 11.68 -23.84
CA ASN A 56 -15.73 12.48 -23.29
C ASN A 56 -15.27 13.88 -22.82
N GLU A 57 -14.56 14.59 -23.71
CA GLU A 57 -13.99 15.94 -23.45
C GLU A 57 -12.93 16.00 -22.34
N GLN A 58 -12.59 14.87 -21.71
CA GLN A 58 -11.52 14.77 -20.73
C GLN A 58 -10.23 14.32 -21.42
N THR A 59 -9.14 15.02 -21.15
CA THR A 59 -7.82 14.68 -21.68
C THR A 59 -7.07 13.81 -20.69
N ILE A 60 -6.58 12.66 -21.14
CA ILE A 60 -5.76 11.73 -20.36
C ILE A 60 -4.36 11.72 -20.96
N GLU A 61 -3.34 11.79 -20.11
CA GLU A 61 -1.95 11.70 -20.52
C GLU A 61 -1.22 10.66 -19.69
N LEU A 62 -0.54 9.72 -20.36
CA LEU A 62 0.23 8.63 -19.76
C LEU A 62 1.73 8.86 -20.00
N PHE A 63 2.56 8.46 -19.04
CA PHE A 63 4.01 8.65 -19.11
C PHE A 63 4.76 7.32 -18.93
N PRO A 64 4.91 6.52 -20.00
CA PRO A 64 5.57 5.21 -19.91
C PRO A 64 6.99 5.26 -19.35
N LEU A 65 7.79 6.26 -19.76
CA LEU A 65 9.18 6.38 -19.30
C LEU A 65 9.27 6.80 -17.82
N GLU A 66 8.37 7.68 -17.36
CA GLU A 66 8.29 8.02 -15.94
C GLU A 66 7.91 6.80 -15.09
N ALA A 67 7.04 5.93 -15.60
CA ALA A 67 6.70 4.68 -14.92
C ALA A 67 7.92 3.75 -14.79
N ALA A 68 8.75 3.69 -15.83
CA ALA A 68 10.02 2.96 -15.76
C ALA A 68 10.99 3.57 -14.73
N TYR A 69 11.06 4.90 -14.61
CA TYR A 69 11.87 5.54 -13.58
C TYR A 69 11.39 5.19 -12.17
N VAL A 70 10.08 5.23 -11.93
CA VAL A 70 9.50 4.82 -10.64
C VAL A 70 9.82 3.35 -10.35
N ASP A 71 9.63 2.47 -11.33
CA ASP A 71 9.92 1.04 -11.18
C ASP A 71 11.41 0.74 -10.98
N LEU A 72 12.31 1.61 -11.41
CA LEU A 72 13.75 1.48 -11.19
C LEU A 72 14.24 2.34 -10.02
N GLY A 73 13.36 2.93 -9.21
CA GLY A 73 13.77 3.80 -8.08
C GLY A 73 14.62 5.00 -8.51
N MET A 74 14.49 5.43 -9.76
CA MET A 74 15.14 6.62 -10.31
C MET A 74 14.31 7.85 -9.96
N LYS A 75 14.93 9.03 -10.07
CA LYS A 75 14.21 10.30 -9.88
C LYS A 75 13.12 10.44 -10.95
N SER A 76 11.87 10.47 -10.51
CA SER A 76 10.68 10.76 -11.32
C SER A 76 10.00 12.02 -10.79
N ARG A 77 9.21 12.67 -11.65
CA ARG A 77 8.29 13.73 -11.21
C ARG A 77 7.05 13.21 -10.49
N PHE A 78 6.82 11.90 -10.50
CA PHE A 78 5.73 11.24 -9.79
C PHE A 78 6.24 10.53 -8.53
N ALA A 79 5.39 10.45 -7.52
CA ALA A 79 5.70 9.72 -6.29
C ALA A 79 5.73 8.20 -6.54
N ALA A 80 6.52 7.48 -5.74
CA ALA A 80 6.79 6.05 -5.95
C ALA A 80 5.58 5.11 -5.77
N ASP A 81 4.49 5.61 -5.21
CA ASP A 81 3.23 4.89 -5.01
C ASP A 81 2.10 5.38 -5.92
N HIS A 82 2.40 6.23 -6.90
CA HIS A 82 1.45 6.78 -7.86
C HIS A 82 1.81 6.37 -9.29
N LEU A 83 0.79 5.98 -10.07
CA LEU A 83 0.96 5.77 -11.50
C LEU A 83 1.18 7.10 -12.23
N PRO A 84 2.17 7.20 -13.13
CA PRO A 84 2.43 8.40 -13.93
C PRO A 84 1.34 8.74 -14.95
N ILE A 85 0.29 9.43 -14.49
CA ILE A 85 -0.89 9.81 -15.29
C ILE A 85 -1.35 11.23 -14.95
N HIS A 86 -1.73 11.99 -15.98
CA HIS A 86 -2.54 13.19 -15.83
C HIS A 86 -3.96 12.99 -16.36
N LEU A 87 -4.88 13.71 -15.72
CA LEU A 87 -6.24 13.94 -16.16
C LEU A 87 -6.45 15.46 -16.22
N ASN A 88 -6.74 15.99 -17.40
CA ASN A 88 -6.85 17.43 -17.68
C ASN A 88 -5.66 18.23 -17.10
N ASN A 89 -4.45 17.78 -17.41
CA ASN A 89 -3.18 18.38 -16.94
C ASN A 89 -2.98 18.37 -15.40
N SER A 90 -3.84 17.65 -14.66
CA SER A 90 -3.74 17.49 -13.21
C SER A 90 -3.34 16.05 -12.85
N ASN A 91 -2.61 15.87 -11.77
CA ASN A 91 -2.23 14.54 -11.30
C ASN A 91 -3.45 13.67 -10.97
N ALA A 92 -3.49 12.45 -11.51
CA ALA A 92 -4.49 11.46 -11.16
C ALA A 92 -3.85 10.33 -10.34
N CYS A 93 -4.44 10.00 -9.19
CA CYS A 93 -3.90 8.97 -8.31
C CYS A 93 -4.46 7.60 -8.69
N VAL A 94 -3.68 6.78 -9.40
CA VAL A 94 -4.01 5.36 -9.61
C VAL A 94 -3.02 4.53 -8.83
N ARG A 95 -3.55 3.67 -7.96
CA ARG A 95 -2.75 2.79 -7.09
C ARG A 95 -3.29 1.37 -7.18
N SER A 96 -2.39 0.40 -7.21
CA SER A 96 -2.78 -1.00 -7.08
C SER A 96 -3.44 -1.26 -5.73
N THR A 97 -4.54 -2.01 -5.75
CA THR A 97 -5.21 -2.53 -4.54
C THR A 97 -4.42 -3.66 -3.88
N HIS A 98 -3.45 -4.26 -4.58
CA HIS A 98 -2.61 -5.34 -4.07
C HIS A 98 -1.50 -4.78 -3.19
N SER A 99 -1.38 -5.33 -1.99
CA SER A 99 -0.37 -4.92 -1.03
C SER A 99 1.03 -5.43 -1.42
N ARG A 100 1.18 -6.70 -1.83
CA ARG A 100 2.41 -7.32 -2.38
C ARG A 100 2.14 -8.63 -3.18
N PRO A 101 2.99 -8.97 -4.17
CA PRO A 101 3.92 -8.07 -4.85
C PRO A 101 3.14 -7.00 -5.64
N ARG A 102 3.63 -5.77 -5.65
CA ARG A 102 3.00 -4.70 -6.44
C ARG A 102 3.32 -4.94 -7.92
N PRO A 103 2.34 -4.80 -8.83
CA PRO A 103 2.64 -4.78 -10.26
C PRO A 103 3.60 -3.63 -10.58
N LEU A 104 4.40 -3.79 -11.63
CA LEU A 104 5.23 -2.70 -12.15
C LEU A 104 4.32 -1.55 -12.62
N HIS A 105 4.73 -0.31 -12.37
CA HIS A 105 4.06 0.87 -12.90
C HIS A 105 4.02 0.81 -14.43
N THR A 106 5.06 0.29 -15.10
CA THR A 106 5.06 0.10 -16.56
C THR A 106 3.99 -0.89 -17.02
N ASP A 107 3.76 -1.98 -16.27
CA ASP A 107 2.68 -2.94 -16.58
C ASP A 107 1.30 -2.31 -16.36
N MET A 108 1.16 -1.47 -15.32
CA MET A 108 -0.05 -0.70 -15.07
C MET A 108 -0.31 0.33 -16.18
N ILE A 109 0.72 1.03 -16.68
CA ILE A 109 0.60 1.93 -17.84
C ILE A 109 0.14 1.16 -19.07
N ALA A 110 0.74 0.00 -19.38
CA ALA A 110 0.31 -0.84 -20.50
C ALA A 110 -1.16 -1.27 -20.36
N SER A 111 -1.59 -1.62 -19.15
CA SER A 111 -2.98 -1.97 -18.84
C SER A 111 -3.93 -0.79 -19.07
N MET A 112 -3.53 0.42 -18.66
CA MET A 112 -4.29 1.65 -18.90
C MET A 112 -4.37 1.98 -20.39
N MET A 113 -3.26 1.80 -21.13
CA MET A 113 -3.24 1.97 -22.58
C MET A 113 -4.21 1.03 -23.27
N LEU A 114 -4.28 -0.23 -22.85
CA LEU A 114 -5.23 -1.21 -23.39
C LEU A 114 -6.68 -0.87 -23.04
N LEU A 115 -6.95 -0.64 -21.75
CA LEU A 115 -8.30 -0.35 -21.24
C LEU A 115 -8.88 0.89 -21.90
N LEU A 116 -8.09 1.96 -21.97
CA LEU A 116 -8.49 3.25 -22.51
C LEU A 116 -7.86 3.48 -23.88
N GLY A 117 -7.60 2.43 -24.66
CA GLY A 117 -7.07 2.53 -26.03
C GLY A 117 -8.12 2.44 -27.12
N ARG A 118 -9.34 2.03 -26.78
CA ARG A 118 -10.48 1.79 -27.69
C ARG A 118 -11.66 2.69 -27.35
N ASN A 119 -12.59 2.87 -28.30
CA ASN A 119 -13.82 3.66 -28.06
C ASN A 119 -14.72 3.01 -27.01
N GLU A 120 -14.78 1.68 -27.01
CA GLU A 120 -15.55 0.91 -26.04
C GLU A 120 -14.63 0.37 -24.95
N PHE A 121 -14.96 0.65 -23.70
CA PHE A 121 -14.29 0.11 -22.51
C PHE A 121 -15.33 -0.15 -21.42
N ASN A 122 -15.04 -1.04 -20.49
CA ASN A 122 -15.92 -1.34 -19.36
C ASN A 122 -15.82 -0.21 -18.31
N PRO A 123 -16.90 0.57 -18.05
CA PRO A 123 -16.87 1.64 -17.05
C PRO A 123 -16.53 1.15 -15.63
N ALA A 124 -16.94 -0.08 -15.27
CA ALA A 124 -16.66 -0.66 -13.96
C ALA A 124 -15.19 -1.03 -13.76
N ALA A 125 -14.41 -1.16 -14.84
CA ALA A 125 -12.96 -1.39 -14.79
C ALA A 125 -12.15 -0.09 -14.64
N VAL A 126 -12.79 1.09 -14.80
CA VAL A 126 -12.11 2.38 -14.68
C VAL A 126 -11.85 2.73 -13.21
N PRO A 127 -10.60 3.06 -12.83
CA PRO A 127 -10.28 3.49 -11.47
C PRO A 127 -11.10 4.70 -11.03
N ARG A 128 -11.47 4.75 -9.75
CA ARG A 128 -12.34 5.81 -9.19
C ARG A 128 -11.84 7.23 -9.47
N THR A 129 -10.52 7.43 -9.44
CA THR A 129 -9.88 8.74 -9.70
C THR A 129 -9.98 9.20 -11.14
N LEU A 130 -10.38 8.31 -12.06
CA LEU A 130 -10.63 8.60 -13.46
C LEU A 130 -12.12 8.57 -13.82
N HIS A 131 -13.03 8.47 -12.84
CA HIS A 131 -14.48 8.45 -13.11
C HIS A 131 -15.02 9.74 -13.75
N SER A 132 -14.24 10.82 -13.78
CA SER A 132 -14.56 12.02 -14.55
C SER A 132 -14.67 11.78 -16.06
N ILE A 133 -13.96 10.78 -16.59
CA ILE A 133 -13.97 10.44 -18.02
C ILE A 133 -15.25 9.70 -18.43
N LEU A 134 -16.05 9.25 -17.46
CA LEU A 134 -17.28 8.51 -17.70
C LEU A 134 -18.44 9.46 -18.00
N THR A 135 -19.40 9.03 -18.82
CA THR A 135 -20.65 9.78 -19.00
C THR A 135 -21.49 9.75 -17.71
N ALA A 136 -22.56 10.56 -17.64
CA ALA A 136 -23.47 10.56 -16.49
C ALA A 136 -24.18 9.20 -16.34
N GLU A 137 -24.58 8.60 -17.46
CA GLU A 137 -25.24 7.29 -17.52
C GLU A 137 -24.28 6.19 -17.05
N GLN A 138 -23.03 6.20 -17.52
CA GLN A 138 -22.00 5.25 -17.12
C GLN A 138 -21.67 5.33 -15.63
N ARG A 139 -21.66 6.54 -15.04
CA ARG A 139 -21.45 6.70 -13.60
C ARG A 139 -22.63 6.16 -12.78
N THR A 140 -23.84 6.35 -13.29
CA THR A 140 -25.06 5.89 -12.62
C THR A 140 -25.19 4.36 -12.64
N SER A 141 -24.61 3.70 -13.65
CA SER A 141 -24.60 2.23 -13.75
C SER A 141 -23.49 1.54 -12.96
N LEU A 142 -22.60 2.29 -12.30
CA LEU A 142 -21.55 1.70 -11.48
C LEU A 142 -22.15 1.01 -10.24
N PRO A 143 -21.54 -0.11 -9.79
CA PRO A 143 -21.94 -0.71 -8.53
C PRO A 143 -21.74 0.29 -7.38
N PRO A 144 -22.60 0.24 -6.35
CA PRO A 144 -22.46 1.11 -5.20
C PRO A 144 -21.06 0.95 -4.60
N PRO A 145 -20.40 2.05 -4.17
CA PRO A 145 -19.10 1.94 -3.54
C PRO A 145 -19.21 1.01 -2.33
N PRO A 146 -18.17 0.20 -2.05
CA PRO A 146 -18.16 -0.61 -0.84
C PRO A 146 -18.43 0.29 0.36
N PRO A 147 -19.23 -0.18 1.34
CA PRO A 147 -19.62 0.64 2.48
C PRO A 147 -18.38 1.26 3.12
N ALA A 148 -18.47 2.55 3.44
CA ALA A 148 -17.38 3.26 4.10
C ALA A 148 -16.94 2.43 5.31
N ARG A 149 -15.62 2.23 5.45
CA ARG A 149 -15.07 1.55 6.63
C ARG A 149 -15.59 2.30 7.85
N GLN A 150 -16.54 1.70 8.56
CA GLN A 150 -17.14 2.34 9.72
C GLN A 150 -16.02 2.76 10.68
N PRO A 151 -16.06 3.99 11.23
CA PRO A 151 -15.10 4.42 12.24
C PRO A 151 -14.90 3.32 13.28
N TYR A 152 -13.65 3.11 13.69
CA TYR A 152 -13.43 2.17 14.78
C TYR A 152 -14.14 2.74 16.01
N VAL A 153 -15.02 1.93 16.61
CA VAL A 153 -15.71 2.26 17.84
C VAL A 153 -14.97 1.52 18.97
N PRO A 154 -14.36 2.26 19.91
CA PRO A 154 -13.79 1.68 21.13
C PRO A 154 -14.71 0.64 21.77
N GLY A 155 -14.14 -0.49 22.16
CA GLY A 155 -14.90 -1.56 22.83
C GLY A 155 -15.95 -2.26 21.96
N ARG A 156 -16.03 -1.99 20.66
CA ARG A 156 -16.87 -2.80 19.76
C ARG A 156 -16.34 -4.23 19.75
N PRO A 157 -17.12 -5.21 20.21
CA PRO A 157 -16.67 -6.59 20.25
C PRO A 157 -16.32 -7.04 18.82
N SER A 158 -15.28 -7.86 18.72
CA SER A 158 -14.93 -8.47 17.44
C SER A 158 -16.13 -9.24 16.90
N THR A 159 -16.32 -9.19 15.58
CA THR A 159 -17.36 -9.92 14.86
C THR A 159 -16.94 -11.32 14.46
N SER A 160 -15.72 -11.76 14.80
CA SER A 160 -15.21 -13.08 14.40
C SER A 160 -15.76 -14.23 15.24
N GLY A 161 -16.39 -13.94 16.38
CA GLY A 161 -16.84 -14.94 17.34
C GLY A 161 -15.70 -15.65 18.09
N ARG A 162 -14.45 -15.19 17.94
CA ARG A 162 -13.30 -15.75 18.66
C ARG A 162 -13.34 -15.42 20.13
N GLU A 163 -12.76 -16.31 20.91
CA GLU A 163 -12.47 -16.11 22.32
C GLU A 163 -11.16 -15.32 22.47
N PHE A 164 -11.20 -14.23 23.24
CA PHE A 164 -10.03 -13.40 23.52
C PHE A 164 -9.68 -13.42 25.01
N LEU A 165 -8.40 -13.22 25.31
CA LEU A 165 -7.92 -13.01 26.66
C LEU A 165 -8.50 -11.68 27.20
N PRO A 166 -8.85 -11.60 28.49
CA PRO A 166 -9.30 -10.35 29.09
C PRO A 166 -8.24 -9.26 28.95
N GLU A 167 -8.63 -8.08 28.50
CA GLU A 167 -7.72 -6.95 28.33
C GLU A 167 -6.96 -6.60 29.61
N SER A 168 -7.63 -6.64 30.77
CA SER A 168 -7.02 -6.38 32.07
C SER A 168 -5.83 -7.30 32.36
N ARG A 169 -5.87 -8.56 31.87
CA ARG A 169 -4.77 -9.51 31.97
C ARG A 169 -3.61 -9.09 31.08
N ILE A 170 -3.87 -8.70 29.84
CA ILE A 170 -2.84 -8.20 28.90
C ILE A 170 -2.14 -6.95 29.47
N LEU A 171 -2.93 -5.98 29.94
CA LEU A 171 -2.40 -4.76 30.55
C LEU A 171 -1.67 -5.05 31.86
N GLY A 172 -2.10 -6.05 32.63
CA GLY A 172 -1.41 -6.49 33.86
C GLY A 172 -0.04 -7.09 33.56
N LEU A 173 0.02 -8.02 32.60
CA LEU A 173 1.27 -8.69 32.21
C LEU A 173 2.31 -7.73 31.66
N THR A 174 1.88 -6.78 30.82
CA THR A 174 2.78 -5.76 30.26
C THR A 174 3.30 -4.77 31.31
N ARG A 175 2.55 -4.53 32.39
CA ARG A 175 3.01 -3.73 33.54
C ARG A 175 3.98 -4.49 34.44
N GLN A 176 3.75 -5.78 34.64
CA GLN A 176 4.60 -6.64 35.50
C GLN A 176 5.95 -6.98 34.85
N ASN A 177 6.03 -6.92 33.52
CA ASN A 177 7.22 -7.28 32.76
C ASN A 177 7.71 -6.08 31.92
N PRO A 178 8.18 -4.99 32.54
CA PRO A 178 8.70 -3.85 31.81
C PRO A 178 9.99 -4.21 31.07
N ASN A 179 10.22 -3.60 29.91
CA ASN A 179 11.43 -3.78 29.09
C ASN A 179 11.64 -5.20 28.55
N THR A 180 10.61 -6.05 28.60
CA THR A 180 10.65 -7.46 28.22
C THR A 180 10.18 -7.67 26.78
N ILE A 181 10.83 -8.59 26.08
CA ILE A 181 10.38 -9.09 24.78
C ILE A 181 9.31 -10.16 25.02
N PHE A 182 8.23 -10.12 24.26
CA PHE A 182 7.13 -11.06 24.35
C PHE A 182 6.60 -11.43 22.97
N THR A 183 5.95 -12.58 22.89
CA THR A 183 5.23 -13.02 21.69
C THR A 183 3.74 -12.78 21.90
N ILE A 184 3.04 -12.30 20.88
CA ILE A 184 1.61 -12.04 20.94
C ILE A 184 0.92 -12.46 19.64
N GLN A 185 -0.26 -13.06 19.77
CA GLN A 185 -1.22 -13.23 18.69
C GLN A 185 -2.47 -12.41 19.00
N PHE A 186 -2.88 -11.57 18.05
CA PHE A 186 -4.11 -10.79 18.18
C PHE A 186 -4.83 -10.66 16.84
N GLU A 187 -6.12 -10.38 16.90
CA GLU A 187 -6.93 -10.14 15.72
C GLU A 187 -6.87 -8.67 15.28
N LYS A 188 -6.58 -8.44 14.01
CA LYS A 188 -6.62 -7.12 13.39
C LYS A 188 -8.06 -6.68 13.12
N ARG A 189 -8.22 -5.40 12.79
CA ARG A 189 -9.50 -4.82 12.37
C ARG A 189 -10.16 -5.54 11.18
N ASP A 190 -9.39 -6.15 10.30
CA ASP A 190 -9.88 -6.91 9.14
C ASP A 190 -10.30 -8.36 9.48
N GLY A 191 -10.23 -8.76 10.75
CA GLY A 191 -10.58 -10.10 11.22
C GLY A 191 -9.47 -11.15 11.04
N THR A 192 -8.33 -10.78 10.46
CA THR A 192 -7.18 -11.69 10.32
C THR A 192 -6.28 -11.64 11.55
N LEU A 193 -5.67 -12.77 11.89
CA LEU A 193 -4.74 -12.88 13.02
C LEU A 193 -3.36 -12.34 12.64
N ARG A 194 -2.67 -11.76 13.61
CA ARG A 194 -1.27 -11.36 13.50
C ARG A 194 -0.50 -11.94 14.68
N ASN A 195 0.54 -12.70 14.36
CA ASN A 195 1.61 -13.07 15.28
C ASN A 195 2.67 -11.98 15.25
N MET A 196 3.25 -11.65 16.40
CA MET A 196 4.29 -10.64 16.51
C MET A 196 5.19 -10.94 17.71
N THR A 197 6.49 -10.81 17.50
CA THR A 197 7.45 -10.64 18.59
C THR A 197 7.64 -9.15 18.87
N ALA A 198 7.28 -8.73 20.08
CA ALA A 198 7.19 -7.32 20.45
C ALA A 198 7.96 -7.01 21.75
N ARG A 199 8.30 -5.74 21.94
CA ARG A 199 8.90 -5.22 23.18
C ARG A 199 8.15 -3.98 23.66
N ILE A 200 8.02 -3.83 24.97
CA ILE A 200 7.41 -2.66 25.62
C ILE A 200 8.43 -2.04 26.59
N GLY A 201 8.41 -0.71 26.72
CA GLY A 201 9.19 0.04 27.70
C GLY A 201 10.28 0.87 27.06
N VAL A 202 11.39 1.02 27.80
CA VAL A 202 12.57 1.80 27.42
C VAL A 202 13.77 0.88 27.30
N TRP A 203 14.46 0.91 26.16
CA TRP A 203 15.72 0.21 25.96
C TRP A 203 16.57 0.91 24.91
N ASN A 204 17.88 0.68 24.95
CA ASN A 204 18.78 1.12 23.90
C ASN A 204 18.94 0.01 22.87
N ASP A 205 18.94 0.38 21.59
CA ASP A 205 19.30 -0.56 20.53
C ASP A 205 20.82 -0.77 20.43
N VAL A 206 21.24 -1.56 19.44
CA VAL A 206 22.66 -1.90 19.22
C VAL A 206 23.51 -0.68 18.85
N ASN A 207 22.88 0.37 18.30
CA ASN A 207 23.55 1.62 17.94
C ASN A 207 23.57 2.63 19.09
N GLY A 208 22.91 2.33 20.21
CA GLY A 208 22.78 3.20 21.37
C GLY A 208 21.57 4.14 21.32
N ASP A 209 20.68 3.99 20.34
CA ASP A 209 19.47 4.80 20.23
C ASP A 209 18.43 4.33 21.25
N GLU A 210 17.94 5.25 22.09
CA GLU A 210 16.90 4.98 23.07
C GLU A 210 15.55 4.79 22.35
N ASN A 211 15.01 3.59 22.46
CA ASN A 211 13.66 3.27 22.04
C ASN A 211 12.74 3.33 23.25
N ASN A 212 11.68 4.14 23.14
CA ASN A 212 10.72 4.34 24.22
C ASN A 212 9.28 4.24 23.70
N THR A 213 8.58 3.16 24.05
CA THR A 213 7.19 2.97 23.59
C THR A 213 6.23 4.01 24.15
N ARG A 214 6.54 4.64 25.30
CA ARG A 214 5.71 5.70 25.89
C ARG A 214 5.79 6.99 25.08
N VAL A 215 6.99 7.35 24.62
CA VAL A 215 7.20 8.50 23.72
C VAL A 215 6.47 8.27 22.39
N ALA A 216 6.48 7.04 21.89
CA ALA A 216 5.73 6.69 20.68
C ALA A 216 4.20 6.82 20.87
N GLU A 217 3.66 6.52 22.06
CA GLU A 217 2.25 6.76 22.39
C GLU A 217 1.95 8.27 22.46
N GLU A 218 2.80 9.05 23.13
CA GLU A 218 2.64 10.50 23.29
C GLU A 218 2.73 11.28 21.96
N ALA A 219 3.46 10.74 20.97
CA ALA A 219 3.58 11.33 19.65
C ALA A 219 2.34 11.10 18.75
N MET A 220 1.39 10.25 19.15
CA MET A 220 0.18 9.99 18.37
C MET A 220 -0.80 11.16 18.45
N SER A 221 -1.51 11.44 17.36
CA SER A 221 -2.56 12.48 17.32
C SER A 221 -3.83 12.11 18.11
N TYR A 222 -3.84 10.96 18.77
CA TYR A 222 -4.94 10.40 19.54
C TYR A 222 -4.39 9.56 20.68
N ASN A 223 -5.15 9.38 21.76
CA ASN A 223 -4.78 8.48 22.84
C ASN A 223 -5.09 7.03 22.46
N PRO A 224 -4.09 6.14 22.33
CA PRO A 224 -4.32 4.75 21.93
C PRO A 224 -5.14 3.95 22.95
N ALA A 225 -5.06 4.28 24.23
CA ALA A 225 -5.82 3.61 25.28
C ALA A 225 -7.35 3.78 25.10
N ASP A 226 -7.80 4.90 24.51
CA ASP A 226 -9.21 5.13 24.19
C ASP A 226 -9.75 4.13 23.16
N TYR A 227 -8.87 3.37 22.51
CA TYR A 227 -9.20 2.43 21.44
C TYR A 227 -8.77 0.99 21.74
N ASN A 228 -8.50 0.65 23.01
CA ASN A 228 -7.91 -0.64 23.41
C ASN A 228 -6.64 -0.95 22.61
N LEU A 229 -5.85 0.10 22.32
CA LEU A 229 -4.56 -0.02 21.65
C LEU A 229 -3.45 0.24 22.64
N LYS A 230 -2.35 -0.50 22.47
CA LYS A 230 -1.10 -0.28 23.19
C LYS A 230 0.04 -0.18 22.20
N ALA A 231 0.92 0.81 22.35
CA ALA A 231 2.12 0.86 21.51
C ALA A 231 3.14 -0.16 21.98
N VAL A 232 3.76 -0.79 20.99
CA VAL A 232 4.82 -1.77 21.15
C VAL A 232 5.87 -1.51 20.09
N PHE A 233 7.05 -2.06 20.27
CA PHE A 233 8.05 -2.13 19.21
C PHE A 233 8.09 -3.53 18.65
N ASP A 234 7.85 -3.63 17.34
CA ASP A 234 7.90 -4.88 16.60
C ASP A 234 9.37 -5.24 16.35
N MET A 235 9.83 -6.33 16.96
CA MET A 235 11.22 -6.76 16.91
C MET A 235 11.60 -7.34 15.54
N GLU A 236 10.62 -7.87 14.79
CA GLU A 236 10.85 -8.48 13.47
C GLU A 236 11.00 -7.41 12.39
N ASN A 237 10.24 -6.32 12.51
CA ASN A 237 10.24 -5.23 11.52
C ASN A 237 10.95 -3.95 11.99
N SER A 238 11.53 -3.96 13.20
CA SER A 238 12.24 -2.84 13.82
C SER A 238 11.48 -1.50 13.74
N GLN A 239 10.20 -1.49 14.10
CA GLN A 239 9.36 -0.29 14.06
C GLN A 239 8.30 -0.27 15.16
N TYR A 240 7.87 0.93 15.55
CA TYR A 240 6.72 1.11 16.44
C TYR A 240 5.43 0.65 15.76
N ARG A 241 4.61 -0.08 16.51
CA ARG A 241 3.28 -0.55 16.10
C ARG A 241 2.32 -0.48 17.28
N THR A 242 1.04 -0.71 17.00
CA THR A 242 0.02 -0.91 18.02
C THR A 242 -0.50 -2.35 18.02
N ILE A 243 -0.83 -2.85 19.20
CA ILE A 243 -1.56 -4.11 19.41
C ILE A 243 -2.96 -3.80 19.93
N ALA A 244 -3.95 -4.60 19.53
CA ALA A 244 -5.31 -4.51 20.04
C ALA A 244 -5.45 -5.36 21.30
N THR A 245 -5.45 -4.74 22.48
CA THR A 245 -5.41 -5.39 23.79
C THR A 245 -6.69 -6.12 24.15
N ASP A 246 -7.80 -5.78 23.50
CA ASP A 246 -9.12 -6.41 23.62
C ASP A 246 -9.30 -7.63 22.69
N ARG A 247 -8.33 -7.91 21.81
CA ARG A 247 -8.44 -8.93 20.74
C ARG A 247 -7.28 -9.90 20.72
N VAL A 248 -6.67 -10.14 21.88
CA VAL A 248 -5.51 -11.03 22.02
C VAL A 248 -5.97 -12.46 22.19
N THR A 249 -5.50 -13.38 21.35
CA THR A 249 -5.76 -14.82 21.47
C THR A 249 -4.62 -15.54 22.19
N MET A 250 -3.39 -15.01 22.14
CA MET A 250 -2.25 -15.56 22.86
C MET A 250 -1.25 -14.46 23.25
N ILE A 251 -0.67 -14.56 24.44
CA ILE A 251 0.50 -13.80 24.85
C ILE A 251 1.47 -14.70 25.63
N ALA A 252 2.75 -14.63 25.28
CA ALA A 252 3.85 -15.28 25.99
C ALA A 252 4.86 -14.21 26.40
N ILE A 253 4.96 -13.95 27.70
CA ILE A 253 5.78 -12.88 28.27
C ILE A 253 6.41 -13.33 29.60
N GLY A 254 7.73 -13.16 29.72
CA GLY A 254 8.50 -13.76 30.81
C GLY A 254 8.39 -15.29 30.76
N GLU A 255 8.07 -15.90 31.90
CA GLU A 255 7.86 -17.36 32.02
C GLU A 255 6.39 -17.78 31.79
N SER A 256 5.50 -16.81 31.56
CA SER A 256 4.06 -17.04 31.48
C SER A 256 3.58 -17.08 30.03
N THR A 257 2.80 -18.11 29.69
CA THR A 257 2.10 -18.21 28.41
C THR A 257 0.60 -18.37 28.66
N TYR A 258 -0.19 -17.52 28.02
CA TYR A 258 -1.65 -17.56 28.05
C TYR A 258 -2.18 -17.66 26.63
N ARG A 259 -3.13 -18.55 26.40
CA ARG A 259 -3.80 -18.74 25.10
C ARG A 259 -5.27 -19.07 25.29
N THR A 260 -6.11 -18.64 24.36
CA THR A 260 -7.51 -19.06 24.26
C THR A 260 -7.65 -20.27 23.35
N THR A 261 -8.85 -20.84 23.29
CA THR A 261 -9.17 -21.90 22.32
C THR A 261 -9.10 -21.43 20.87
N SER A 262 -9.14 -20.13 20.63
CA SER A 262 -9.06 -19.50 19.30
C SER A 262 -7.64 -19.22 18.83
N TYR A 263 -6.62 -19.61 19.60
CA TYR A 263 -5.23 -19.57 19.18
C TYR A 263 -4.96 -20.58 18.07
N ASN A 264 -4.32 -20.13 16.99
CA ASN A 264 -3.82 -20.98 15.92
C ASN A 264 -2.30 -20.85 15.83
N GLU A 265 -1.56 -21.96 15.79
CA GLU A 265 -0.11 -21.95 15.57
C GLU A 265 0.29 -21.38 14.21
#